data_AF-A0A9W4QQS8-F1
#
_entry.id   AF-A0A9W4QQS8-F1
#
_cell.length_a   1.000
_cell.length_b   1.000
_cell.length_c   1.000
_cell.angle_alpha   90.00
_cell.angle_beta   90.00
_cell.angle_gamma   90.00
#
_symmetry.space_group_name_H-M   'P 1'
#
loop_
_entity.id
_entity.type
_entity.pdbx_description
1 polymer ?
#
loop_
_entity_poly.entity_id
_entity_poly.type
_entity_poly.pdbx_seq_one_letter_code
_entity_poly.pdbx_strand_id
1 'polypeptide(L)'
;MRALSCRHPLVLEAVHKVLSEQFSISEAAQQYALPKRTVYDAVRQAQAKPKQQTHKLEITKQMLKSNLLEVEQALKGLQHT
;
A
#
# COMPACT_ATOMS: atom_id res chain seq x y z
N MET A 1 -14.88 -25.22 -0.63
CA MET A 1 -14.65 -23.82 -0.22
C MET A 1 -14.83 -22.92 -1.42
N ARG A 2 -15.69 -21.89 -1.36
CA ARG A 2 -15.83 -20.91 -2.45
C ARG A 2 -14.55 -20.07 -2.52
N ALA A 3 -13.94 -19.99 -3.70
CA ALA A 3 -12.75 -19.15 -3.90
C ALA A 3 -13.14 -17.68 -3.74
N LEU A 4 -12.54 -16.99 -2.78
CA LEU A 4 -12.72 -15.56 -2.61
C LEU A 4 -12.07 -14.82 -3.77
N SER A 5 -12.75 -13.78 -4.27
CA SER A 5 -12.22 -12.90 -5.31
C SER A 5 -10.92 -12.25 -4.86
N CYS A 6 -9.98 -12.00 -5.79
CA CYS A 6 -8.74 -11.28 -5.50
C CYS A 6 -8.96 -9.84 -4.98
N ARG A 7 -10.18 -9.31 -5.10
CA ARG A 7 -10.57 -7.99 -4.57
C ARG A 7 -11.26 -8.07 -3.22
N HIS A 8 -11.42 -9.25 -2.64
CA HIS A 8 -12.04 -9.41 -1.34
C HIS A 8 -11.17 -8.76 -0.26
N PRO A 9 -11.76 -8.01 0.71
CA PRO A 9 -10.99 -7.28 1.73
C PRO A 9 -9.94 -8.14 2.46
N LEU A 10 -10.33 -9.36 2.88
CA LEU A 10 -9.41 -10.29 3.54
C LEU A 10 -8.23 -10.73 2.65
N VAL A 11 -8.47 -10.86 1.34
CA VAL A 11 -7.41 -11.21 0.38
C VAL A 11 -6.47 -10.03 0.20
N LEU A 12 -7.00 -8.80 0.14
CA LEU A 12 -6.20 -7.57 0.04
C LEU A 12 -5.32 -7.37 1.27
N GLU A 13 -5.86 -7.61 2.47
CA GLU A 13 -5.10 -7.50 3.71
C GLU A 13 -3.99 -8.55 3.81
N ALA A 14 -4.31 -9.82 3.50
CA ALA A 14 -3.33 -10.90 3.43
C ALA A 14 -2.21 -10.58 2.43
N VAL A 15 -2.55 -10.08 1.24
CA VAL A 15 -1.58 -9.64 0.22
C VAL A 15 -0.73 -8.49 0.74
N HIS A 16 -1.32 -7.50 1.40
CA HIS A 16 -0.58 -6.36 1.97
C HIS A 16 0.45 -6.82 3.01
N LYS A 17 0.08 -7.76 3.90
CA LYS A 17 0.99 -8.32 4.90
C LYS A 17 2.13 -9.10 4.26
N VAL A 18 1.87 -9.83 3.18
CA VAL A 18 2.92 -10.53 2.42
C VAL A 18 3.86 -9.55 1.72
N LEU A 19 3.31 -8.51 1.07
CA LEU A 19 4.13 -7.50 0.37
C LEU A 19 4.94 -6.62 1.32
N SER A 20 4.50 -6.49 2.57
CA SER A 20 5.21 -5.75 3.62
C SER A 20 6.21 -6.62 4.40
N GLU A 21 6.51 -7.83 3.90
CA GLU A 21 7.45 -8.80 4.52
C GLU A 21 7.07 -9.24 5.94
N GLN A 22 5.82 -9.01 6.37
CA GLN A 22 5.34 -9.39 7.70
C GLN A 22 4.97 -10.87 7.76
N PHE A 23 4.52 -11.46 6.64
CA PHE A 23 4.17 -12.87 6.52
C PHE A 23 4.69 -13.47 5.21
N SER A 24 5.03 -14.76 5.24
CA SER A 24 5.10 -15.58 4.03
C SER A 24 3.70 -15.86 3.47
N ILE A 25 3.63 -16.25 2.19
CA ILE A 25 2.36 -16.63 1.54
C ILE A 25 1.65 -17.76 2.30
N SER A 26 2.40 -18.69 2.89
CA SER A 26 1.82 -19.80 3.66
C SER A 26 1.24 -19.34 5.00
N GLU A 27 1.92 -18.43 5.70
CA GLU A 27 1.44 -17.87 6.96
C GLU A 27 0.21 -16.99 6.74
N ALA A 28 0.20 -16.16 5.70
CA ALA A 28 -0.96 -15.36 5.35
C ALA A 28 -2.17 -16.23 4.95
N ALA A 29 -1.94 -17.32 4.21
CA ALA A 29 -3.01 -18.27 3.90
C ALA A 29 -3.62 -18.91 5.14
N GLN A 30 -2.79 -19.25 6.13
CA GLN A 30 -3.25 -19.84 7.40
C GLN A 30 -3.98 -18.82 8.28
N GLN A 31 -3.38 -17.63 8.49
CA GLN A 31 -3.91 -16.60 9.38
C GLN A 31 -5.26 -16.04 8.92
N TYR A 32 -5.46 -15.94 7.60
CA TYR A 32 -6.69 -15.40 7.01
C TYR A 32 -7.66 -16.50 6.52
N ALA A 33 -7.37 -17.78 6.81
CA ALA A 33 -8.15 -18.93 6.35
C ALA A 33 -8.42 -18.91 4.81
N LEU A 34 -7.39 -18.56 4.03
CA LEU A 34 -7.45 -18.43 2.58
C LEU A 34 -6.73 -19.60 1.88
N PRO A 35 -7.19 -20.02 0.68
CA PRO A 35 -6.42 -20.96 -0.12
C PRO A 35 -5.06 -20.35 -0.52
N LYS A 36 -3.97 -21.10 -0.32
CA LYS A 36 -2.61 -20.66 -0.68
C LYS A 36 -2.51 -20.14 -2.12
N ARG A 37 -3.18 -20.82 -3.05
CA ARG A 37 -3.21 -20.44 -4.47
C ARG A 37 -3.86 -19.06 -4.70
N THR A 38 -4.92 -18.74 -3.96
CA THR A 38 -5.59 -17.43 -4.00
C THR A 38 -4.65 -16.32 -3.53
N VAL A 39 -3.93 -16.54 -2.42
CA VAL A 39 -2.95 -15.57 -1.91
C VAL A 39 -1.80 -15.40 -2.90
N TYR A 40 -1.26 -16.50 -3.43
CA TYR A 40 -0.20 -16.47 -4.44
C TYR A 40 -0.60 -15.69 -5.70
N ASP A 41 -1.77 -15.99 -6.27
CA ASP A 41 -2.24 -15.31 -7.48
C ASP A 41 -2.50 -13.83 -7.24
N ALA A 42 -3.04 -13.46 -6.08
CA ALA A 42 -3.29 -12.08 -5.72
C ALA A 42 -1.99 -11.29 -5.46
N VAL A 43 -0.99 -11.89 -4.80
CA VAL A 43 0.35 -11.30 -4.63
C VAL A 43 1.02 -11.09 -5.99
N ARG A 44 0.99 -12.12 -6.86
CA ARG A 44 1.53 -12.04 -8.22
C ARG A 44 0.87 -10.92 -9.03
N GLN A 45 -0.46 -10.79 -8.95
CA GLN A 45 -1.19 -9.70 -9.61
C GLN A 45 -0.83 -8.33 -9.04
N ALA A 46 -0.65 -8.22 -7.72
CA ALA A 46 -0.27 -6.97 -7.07
C ALA A 46 1.16 -6.54 -7.44
N GLN A 47 2.10 -7.48 -7.57
CA GLN A 47 3.46 -7.23 -8.03
C GLN A 47 3.53 -6.93 -9.53
N ALA A 48 2.66 -7.54 -10.34
CA ALA A 48 2.58 -7.30 -11.77
C ALA A 48 1.95 -5.96 -12.14
N LYS A 49 1.22 -5.30 -11.22
CA LYS A 49 0.71 -3.96 -11.46
C LYS A 49 1.88 -2.98 -11.56
N PRO A 50 2.06 -2.31 -12.72
CA PRO A 50 3.19 -1.42 -12.91
C PRO A 50 3.11 -0.23 -11.92
N LYS A 51 4.29 0.22 -11.50
CA LYS A 51 4.65 1.37 -10.64
C LYS A 51 4.01 2.74 -11.00
N GLN A 52 3.01 2.79 -11.87
CA GLN A 52 2.28 4.03 -12.20
C GLN A 52 1.60 4.64 -10.97
N GLN A 53 1.09 3.79 -10.05
CA GLN A 53 0.49 4.28 -8.82
C GLN A 53 1.55 4.86 -7.87
N THR A 54 2.74 4.25 -7.80
CA THR A 54 3.87 4.80 -7.04
C THR A 54 4.41 6.10 -7.62
N HIS A 55 4.38 6.28 -8.95
CA HIS A 55 4.83 7.54 -9.56
C HIS A 55 3.88 8.70 -9.23
N LYS A 56 2.56 8.48 -9.32
CA LYS A 56 1.57 9.48 -8.89
C LYS A 56 1.70 9.79 -7.40
N LEU A 57 1.86 8.76 -6.56
CA LEU A 57 2.09 8.92 -5.12
C LEU A 57 3.35 9.73 -4.82
N GLU A 58 4.45 9.51 -5.55
CA GLU A 58 5.70 10.25 -5.35
C GLU A 58 5.57 11.71 -5.78
N ILE A 59 4.88 11.99 -6.90
CA ILE A 59 4.56 13.36 -7.32
C ILE A 59 3.72 14.07 -6.25
N THR A 60 2.66 13.42 -5.74
CA THR A 60 1.81 13.99 -4.70
C THR A 60 2.59 14.26 -3.41
N LYS A 61 3.46 13.32 -3.01
CA LYS A 61 4.34 13.49 -1.85
C LYS A 61 5.27 14.68 -2.00
N GLN A 62 5.84 14.90 -3.18
CA GLN A 62 6.74 16.02 -3.44
C GLN A 62 5.98 17.36 -3.41
N MET A 63 4.78 17.42 -4.00
CA MET A 63 3.91 18.59 -3.93
C MET A 63 3.54 18.94 -2.48
N LEU A 64 3.16 17.93 -1.67
CA LEU A 64 2.82 18.14 -0.26
C LEU A 64 4.03 18.65 0.55
N LYS A 65 5.24 18.17 0.27
CA LYS A 65 6.46 18.68 0.91
C LYS A 65 6.71 20.15 0.57
N SER A 66 6.55 20.54 -0.69
CA SER A 66 6.70 21.93 -1.11
C SER A 66 5.69 22.84 -0.41
N ASN A 67 4.40 22.45 -0.40
CA ASN A 67 3.36 23.22 0.26
C ASN A 67 3.60 23.37 1.77
N LEU A 68 4.08 22.31 2.42
CA LEU A 68 4.41 22.37 3.85
C LEU A 68 5.54 23.37 4.12
N LEU A 69 6.56 23.38 3.27
CA LEU A 69 7.71 24.28 3.40
C LEU A 69 7.30 25.75 3.18
N GLU A 70 6.38 26.02 2.24
CA GLU A 70 5.79 27.35 2.06
C GLU A 70 5.00 27.81 3.28
N VAL A 71 4.18 26.92 3.86
CA VAL A 71 3.41 27.22 5.08
C VAL A 71 4.34 27.50 6.26
N GLU A 72 5.40 26.71 6.43
CA GLU A 72 6.41 26.92 7.49
C GLU A 72 7.13 28.27 7.34
N GLN A 73 7.45 28.67 6.11
CA GLN A 73 8.06 29.98 5.84
C GLN A 73 7.10 31.13 6.13
N ALA A 74 5.83 31.01 5.72
CA ALA A 74 4.80 32.01 6.03
C ALA A 74 4.58 32.15 7.55
N LEU A 75 4.55 31.03 8.27
CA LEU A 75 4.45 31.01 9.73
C LEU A 75 5.65 31.68 10.41
N LYS A 76 6.88 31.42 9.94
CA LYS A 76 8.07 32.11 10.46
C LYS A 76 8.05 33.61 10.17
N GLY A 77 7.59 34.01 8.99
CA GLY A 77 7.42 35.43 8.64
C GLY A 77 6.45 36.16 9.57
N LEU A 78 5.38 35.48 9.99
CA LEU A 78 4.37 36.00 10.93
C LEU A 78 4.83 35.99 12.41
N GLN A 79 5.79 35.15 12.79
CA GLN A 79 6.33 35.10 14.15
C GLN A 79 7.43 36.16 14.42
N HIS A 80 7.92 36.82 13.37
CA HIS A 80 8.95 37.86 13.45
C HIS A 80 8.44 39.29 13.20
N THR A 81 7.12 39.47 13.13
CA THR A 81 6.40 40.74 13.16
C THR A 81 5.62 40.87 14.46
#